data_AF-A0A959RIY9-F1
#
_entry.id   AF-A0A959RIY9-F1
#
_cell.length_a   1.000
_cell.length_b   1.000
_cell.length_c   1.000
_cell.angle_alpha   90.00
_cell.angle_beta   90.00
_cell.angle_gamma   90.00
#
_symmetry.space_group_name_H-M   'P 1'
#
loop_
_entity.id
_entity.type
_entity.pdbx_description
1 polymer ?
#
loop_
_entity_poly.entity_id
_entity_poly.type
_entity_poly.pdbx_seq_one_letter_code
_entity_poly.pdbx_strand_id
1 'polypeptide(L)'
;MFQINNQAPMYDPTAVQPMRDELLYIGFNELTTPESVDEVLSKQNDETTFVFINSVCGCAAGSARPGVSLALQSEIIPDNIVTVFAGQDKAAVATVREKYLSNFPPSSPSAALIKNGEVLFMLPRHHIEGRYPEQIASLLQQVFTENCNKKGPSISKEKYDKLVHAKMCGSKIPLNEE
;
A
#
# COMPACT_ATOMS: atom_id res chain seq x y z
N MET A 1 -22.51 16.65 -2.90
CA MET A 1 -22.96 15.69 -1.86
C MET A 1 -21.86 14.66 -1.72
N PHE A 2 -21.16 14.63 -0.59
CA PHE A 2 -20.18 13.59 -0.32
C PHE A 2 -20.96 12.29 -0.10
N GLN A 3 -20.83 11.34 -1.02
CA GLN A 3 -21.29 9.98 -0.78
C GLN A 3 -20.38 9.38 0.29
N ILE A 4 -20.75 9.56 1.56
CA ILE A 4 -20.12 8.88 2.67
C ILE A 4 -20.56 7.42 2.58
N ASN A 5 -19.64 6.55 2.18
CA ASN A 5 -19.82 5.11 2.26
C ASN A 5 -20.28 4.74 3.67
N ASN A 6 -21.45 4.12 3.78
CA ASN A 6 -22.21 3.90 5.01
C ASN A 6 -21.66 2.76 5.90
N GLN A 7 -20.35 2.50 5.87
CA GLN A 7 -19.71 1.50 6.73
C GLN A 7 -18.70 2.18 7.65
N ALA A 8 -18.99 2.14 8.95
CA ALA A 8 -18.08 2.67 9.95
C ALA A 8 -16.69 1.99 9.85
N PRO A 9 -15.59 2.76 9.99
CA PRO A 9 -14.24 2.22 10.04
C PRO A 9 -14.10 1.27 11.25
N MET A 10 -13.26 0.24 11.13
CA MET A 10 -13.02 -0.72 12.23
C MET A 10 -12.11 -0.18 13.32
N TYR A 11 -11.27 0.81 12.98
CA TYR A 11 -10.31 1.43 13.90
C TYR A 11 -10.58 2.93 13.98
N ASP A 12 -10.16 3.53 15.09
CA ASP A 12 -10.25 4.98 15.27
C ASP A 12 -9.45 5.72 14.18
N PRO A 13 -10.07 6.66 13.44
CA PRO A 13 -9.39 7.38 12.36
C PRO A 13 -8.15 8.15 12.80
N THR A 14 -8.16 8.71 14.03
CA THR A 14 -7.02 9.46 14.58
C THR A 14 -5.86 8.52 14.89
N ALA A 15 -6.15 7.34 15.43
CA ALA A 15 -5.14 6.33 15.76
C ALA A 15 -4.41 5.78 14.53
N VAL A 16 -5.08 5.71 13.38
CA VAL A 16 -4.47 5.20 12.13
C VAL A 16 -3.87 6.28 11.25
N GLN A 17 -4.09 7.57 11.55
CA GLN A 17 -3.62 8.69 10.74
C GLN A 17 -2.11 8.62 10.43
N PRO A 18 -1.21 8.30 11.38
CA PRO A 18 0.23 8.17 11.08
C PRO A 18 0.55 7.11 10.02
N MET A 19 -0.27 6.05 9.91
CA MET A 19 -0.10 4.98 8.93
C MET A 19 -0.53 5.42 7.52
N ARG A 20 -1.43 6.40 7.42
CA ARG A 20 -1.81 7.07 6.16
C ARG A 20 -0.73 8.08 5.77
N ASP A 21 -0.37 8.95 6.71
CA ASP A 21 0.64 10.01 6.52
C ASP A 21 1.98 9.46 6.02
N GLU A 22 2.40 8.30 6.53
CA GLU A 22 3.61 7.61 6.07
C GLU A 22 3.61 7.35 4.55
N LEU A 23 2.48 6.91 3.99
CA LEU A 23 2.35 6.63 2.56
C LEU A 23 2.14 7.91 1.74
N LEU A 24 1.33 8.84 2.25
CA LEU A 24 1.11 10.13 1.60
C LEU A 24 2.42 10.92 1.48
N TYR A 25 3.27 10.86 2.50
CA TYR A 25 4.56 11.54 2.52
C TYR A 25 5.50 11.07 1.38
N ILE A 26 5.48 9.78 1.06
CA ILE A 26 6.29 9.19 -0.02
C ILE A 26 5.61 9.26 -1.40
N GLY A 27 4.47 9.98 -1.49
CA GLY A 27 3.82 10.34 -2.75
C GLY A 27 2.62 9.46 -3.14
N PHE A 28 2.14 8.56 -2.28
CA PHE A 28 0.91 7.82 -2.58
C PHE A 28 -0.29 8.76 -2.67
N ASN A 29 -1.18 8.45 -3.61
CA ASN A 29 -2.54 8.98 -3.59
C ASN A 29 -3.48 8.00 -2.88
N GLU A 30 -4.25 8.48 -1.93
CA GLU A 30 -5.16 7.63 -1.15
C GLU A 30 -6.55 7.58 -1.80
N LEU A 31 -7.06 6.35 -2.00
CA LEU A 31 -8.35 6.10 -2.62
C LEU A 31 -9.32 5.61 -1.54
N THR A 32 -10.29 6.43 -1.17
CA THR A 32 -11.22 6.15 -0.05
C THR A 32 -12.62 5.75 -0.51
N THR A 33 -12.92 5.85 -1.81
CA THR A 33 -14.22 5.47 -2.39
C THR A 33 -14.08 4.53 -3.60
N PRO A 34 -15.08 3.69 -3.89
CA PRO A 34 -15.14 2.87 -5.11
C PRO A 34 -14.91 3.66 -6.39
N GLU A 35 -15.47 4.86 -6.48
CA GLU A 35 -15.37 5.72 -7.65
C GLU A 35 -13.92 6.18 -7.87
N SER A 36 -13.22 6.56 -6.80
CA SER A 36 -11.79 6.93 -6.87
C SER A 36 -10.90 5.75 -7.26
N VAL A 37 -11.26 4.53 -6.86
CA VAL A 37 -10.58 3.29 -7.27
C VAL A 37 -10.77 3.05 -8.76
N ASP A 38 -12.02 3.10 -9.21
CA ASP A 38 -12.36 2.86 -10.61
C ASP A 38 -11.75 3.91 -11.53
N GLU A 39 -11.81 5.19 -11.16
CA GLU A 39 -11.24 6.30 -11.92
C GLU A 39 -9.76 6.09 -12.22
N VAL A 40 -9.00 5.54 -11.27
CA VAL A 40 -7.56 5.28 -11.46
C VAL A 40 -7.31 3.95 -12.17
N LEU A 41 -7.94 2.87 -11.70
CA LEU A 41 -7.57 1.51 -12.13
C LEU A 41 -8.27 1.05 -13.42
N SER A 42 -9.34 1.72 -13.86
CA SER A 42 -9.99 1.42 -15.14
C SER A 42 -9.32 2.11 -16.35
N LYS A 43 -8.30 2.95 -16.13
CA LYS A 43 -7.62 3.66 -17.21
C LYS A 43 -6.94 2.69 -18.17
N GLN A 44 -7.10 2.97 -19.46
CA GLN A 44 -6.54 2.21 -20.59
C GLN A 44 -5.56 3.11 -21.34
N ASN A 45 -4.47 3.50 -20.66
CA ASN A 45 -3.51 4.50 -21.13
C ASN A 45 -2.06 4.00 -21.08
N ASP A 46 -1.85 2.69 -20.97
CA ASP A 46 -0.55 2.02 -20.85
C ASP A 46 0.31 2.41 -19.63
N GLU A 47 -0.23 3.22 -18.72
CA GLU A 47 0.41 3.56 -17.45
C GLU A 47 0.32 2.39 -16.46
N THR A 48 1.39 2.20 -15.71
CA THR A 48 1.46 1.25 -14.61
C THR A 48 0.99 1.88 -13.31
N THR A 49 0.03 1.22 -12.65
CA THR A 49 -0.47 1.63 -11.34
C THR A 49 -0.08 0.62 -10.28
N PHE A 50 0.70 1.06 -9.31
CA PHE A 50 0.99 0.26 -8.13
C PHE A 50 0.00 0.56 -7.02
N VAL A 51 -0.74 -0.48 -6.63
CA VAL A 51 -1.76 -0.43 -5.60
C VAL A 51 -1.20 -1.08 -4.34
N PHE A 52 -1.12 -0.33 -3.26
CA PHE A 52 -0.79 -0.86 -1.94
C PHE A 52 -2.05 -0.94 -1.07
N ILE A 53 -2.41 -2.15 -0.63
CA ILE A 53 -3.50 -2.36 0.33
C ILE A 53 -2.90 -2.26 1.73
N ASN A 54 -2.94 -1.06 2.31
CA ASN A 54 -2.41 -0.78 3.65
C ASN A 54 -3.25 -1.47 4.74
N SER A 55 -2.66 -1.61 5.93
CA SER A 55 -3.29 -2.26 7.09
C SER A 55 -2.67 -1.77 8.39
N VAL A 56 -3.41 -1.93 9.50
CA VAL A 56 -2.89 -1.70 10.86
C VAL A 56 -1.99 -2.83 11.37
N CYS A 57 -1.89 -3.95 10.64
CA CYS A 57 -1.15 -5.12 11.08
C CYS A 57 0.34 -4.84 11.31
N GLY A 58 0.97 -5.51 12.27
CA GLY A 58 2.39 -5.35 12.59
C GLY A 58 3.33 -5.62 11.41
N CYS A 59 3.00 -6.54 10.51
CA CYS A 59 3.77 -6.76 9.27
C CYS A 59 3.65 -5.60 8.27
N ALA A 60 2.58 -4.80 8.33
CA ALA A 60 2.49 -3.57 7.54
C ALA A 60 3.47 -2.51 8.07
N ALA A 61 3.53 -2.35 9.40
CA ALA A 61 4.43 -1.40 10.06
C ALA A 61 5.91 -1.80 10.00
N GLY A 62 6.21 -3.08 10.22
CA GLY A 62 7.58 -3.58 10.33
C GLY A 62 8.24 -3.96 9.02
N SER A 63 7.45 -4.29 7.98
CA SER A 63 7.97 -4.87 6.74
C SER A 63 7.41 -4.17 5.50
N ALA A 64 6.08 -4.14 5.34
CA ALA A 64 5.46 -3.73 4.08
C ALA A 64 5.64 -2.24 3.74
N ARG A 65 5.24 -1.33 4.64
CA ARG A 65 5.37 0.12 4.37
C ARG A 65 6.84 0.54 4.25
N PRO A 66 7.76 0.09 5.12
CA PRO A 66 9.19 0.37 4.91
C PRO A 66 9.73 -0.20 3.59
N GLY A 67 9.37 -1.44 3.23
CA GLY A 67 9.82 -2.06 1.99
C GLY A 67 9.31 -1.36 0.73
N VAL A 68 8.03 -0.96 0.72
CA VAL A 68 7.44 -0.16 -0.36
C VAL A 68 8.09 1.22 -0.44
N SER A 69 8.31 1.88 0.70
CA SER A 69 8.96 3.20 0.74
C SER A 69 10.36 3.15 0.12
N LEU A 70 11.13 2.12 0.45
CA LEU A 70 12.47 1.89 -0.09
C LEU A 70 12.43 1.53 -1.58
N ALA A 71 11.46 0.72 -2.02
CA ALA A 71 11.30 0.36 -3.43
C ALA A 71 11.08 1.60 -4.32
N LEU A 72 10.34 2.59 -3.82
CA LEU A 72 10.05 3.83 -4.53
C LEU A 72 11.22 4.82 -4.61
N GLN A 73 12.36 4.50 -3.99
CA GLN A 73 13.61 5.24 -4.17
C GLN A 73 14.41 4.79 -5.41
N SER A 74 13.85 3.88 -6.21
CA SER A 74 14.52 3.34 -7.41
C SER A 74 14.51 4.31 -8.58
N GLU A 75 15.40 4.06 -9.53
CA GLU A 75 15.48 4.82 -10.78
C GLU A 75 14.24 4.65 -11.65
N ILE A 76 13.61 3.47 -11.61
CA ILE A 76 12.37 3.16 -12.34
C ILE A 76 11.29 2.84 -11.31
N ILE A 77 10.15 3.52 -11.43
CA ILE A 77 8.99 3.35 -10.56
C ILE A 77 7.68 3.33 -11.38
N PRO A 78 6.55 2.89 -10.79
CA PRO A 78 5.24 2.95 -11.41
C PRO A 78 4.79 4.38 -11.73
N ASP A 79 3.98 4.52 -12.78
CA ASP A 79 3.43 5.81 -13.21
C ASP A 79 2.53 6.43 -12.13
N ASN A 80 1.67 5.58 -11.56
CA ASN A 80 0.75 5.92 -10.49
C ASN A 80 1.04 5.06 -9.25
N ILE A 81 1.08 5.68 -8.07
CA ILE A 81 1.19 4.99 -6.77
C ILE A 81 -0.03 5.32 -5.93
N VAL A 82 -0.83 4.31 -5.61
CA VAL A 82 -2.11 4.49 -4.91
C VAL A 82 -2.27 3.53 -3.75
N THR A 83 -2.99 3.97 -2.72
CA THR A 83 -3.22 3.17 -1.52
C THR A 83 -4.70 3.13 -1.15
N VAL A 84 -5.14 1.97 -0.68
CA VAL A 84 -6.43 1.77 -0.01
C VAL A 84 -6.19 1.19 1.37
N PHE A 85 -6.99 1.54 2.38
CA PHE A 85 -6.70 1.16 3.76
C PHE A 85 -7.65 0.07 4.28
N ALA A 86 -7.16 -1.16 4.41
CA ALA A 86 -7.93 -2.30 4.89
C ALA A 86 -8.42 -2.08 6.33
N GLY A 87 -9.74 -2.21 6.52
CA GLY A 87 -10.40 -1.99 7.80
C GLY A 87 -10.80 -0.52 8.06
N GLN A 88 -10.41 0.43 7.21
CA GLN A 88 -10.90 1.80 7.24
C GLN A 88 -11.81 2.07 6.04
N ASP A 89 -11.25 1.99 4.83
CA ASP A 89 -11.92 2.35 3.58
C ASP A 89 -12.54 1.10 2.93
N LYS A 90 -13.46 0.44 3.66
CA LYS A 90 -13.95 -0.91 3.34
C LYS A 90 -14.48 -1.04 1.91
N ALA A 91 -15.26 -0.07 1.45
CA ALA A 91 -15.83 -0.08 0.10
C ALA A 91 -14.75 0.04 -0.98
N ALA A 92 -13.78 0.95 -0.83
CA ALA A 92 -12.66 1.07 -1.76
C ALA A 92 -11.80 -0.21 -1.81
N VAL A 93 -11.51 -0.80 -0.65
CA VAL A 93 -10.76 -2.05 -0.55
C VAL A 93 -11.53 -3.21 -1.20
N ALA A 94 -12.85 -3.26 -1.01
CA ALA A 94 -13.71 -4.26 -1.66
C ALA A 94 -13.67 -4.11 -3.19
N THR A 95 -13.81 -2.89 -3.71
CA THR A 95 -13.70 -2.62 -5.16
C THR A 95 -12.37 -3.09 -5.74
N VAL A 96 -11.24 -2.78 -5.09
CA VAL A 96 -9.92 -3.28 -5.52
C VAL A 96 -9.91 -4.82 -5.56
N ARG A 97 -10.38 -5.48 -4.50
CA ARG A 97 -10.34 -6.94 -4.37
C ARG A 97 -11.26 -7.66 -5.34
N GLU A 98 -12.50 -7.21 -5.46
CA GLU A 98 -13.55 -7.89 -6.22
C GLU A 98 -13.46 -7.63 -7.72
N LYS A 99 -13.06 -6.42 -8.13
CA LYS A 99 -13.03 -6.03 -9.54
C LYS A 99 -11.68 -6.22 -10.19
N TYR A 100 -10.60 -5.93 -9.47
CA TYR A 100 -9.24 -5.92 -10.04
C TYR A 100 -8.39 -7.10 -9.61
N LEU A 101 -8.63 -7.65 -8.41
CA LEU A 101 -7.84 -8.75 -7.84
C LEU A 101 -8.67 -10.03 -7.59
N SER A 102 -9.75 -10.24 -8.33
CA SER A 102 -10.71 -11.34 -8.12
C SER A 102 -10.09 -12.74 -8.17
N ASN A 103 -8.99 -12.90 -8.91
CA ASN A 103 -8.25 -14.15 -9.05
C ASN A 103 -7.27 -14.41 -7.89
N PHE A 104 -7.12 -13.48 -6.95
CA PHE A 104 -6.16 -13.57 -5.85
C PHE A 104 -6.88 -13.62 -4.50
N PRO A 105 -6.44 -14.48 -3.57
CA PRO A 105 -7.04 -14.53 -2.24
C PRO A 105 -6.84 -13.18 -1.51
N PRO A 106 -7.90 -12.61 -0.91
CA PRO A 106 -7.81 -11.32 -0.26
C PRO A 106 -6.89 -11.40 0.96
N SER A 107 -5.90 -10.51 1.04
CA SER A 107 -5.01 -10.39 2.19
C SER A 107 -4.65 -8.92 2.46
N SER A 108 -4.08 -8.63 3.63
CA SER A 108 -3.58 -7.29 3.96
C SER A 108 -2.54 -7.37 5.09
N PRO A 109 -1.40 -6.65 4.98
CA PRO A 109 -0.98 -5.84 3.85
C PRO A 109 -0.72 -6.68 2.59
N SER A 110 -0.95 -6.10 1.42
CA SER A 110 -0.61 -6.70 0.12
C SER A 110 -0.40 -5.59 -0.92
N ALA A 111 0.21 -5.92 -2.07
CA ALA A 111 0.42 -4.96 -3.14
C ALA A 111 0.17 -5.59 -4.52
N ALA A 112 -0.19 -4.79 -5.51
CA ALA A 112 -0.35 -5.22 -6.90
C ALA A 112 0.21 -4.18 -7.86
N LEU A 113 0.74 -4.63 -9.00
CA LEU A 113 1.04 -3.78 -10.15
C LEU A 113 0.03 -4.07 -11.24
N ILE A 114 -0.68 -3.04 -11.68
CA ILE A 114 -1.78 -3.13 -12.64
C ILE A 114 -1.45 -2.26 -13.85
N LYS A 115 -1.74 -2.74 -15.05
CA LYS A 115 -1.65 -1.97 -16.29
C LYS A 115 -2.85 -2.32 -17.16
N ASN A 116 -3.56 -1.31 -17.67
CA ASN A 116 -4.73 -1.52 -18.54
C ASN A 116 -5.79 -2.46 -17.94
N GLY A 117 -5.97 -2.41 -16.61
CA GLY A 117 -6.89 -3.30 -15.88
C GLY A 117 -6.38 -4.73 -15.66
N GLU A 118 -5.22 -5.10 -16.21
CA GLU A 118 -4.58 -6.41 -16.00
C GLU A 118 -3.56 -6.35 -14.86
N VAL A 119 -3.52 -7.41 -14.05
CA VAL A 119 -2.56 -7.54 -12.94
C VAL A 119 -1.26 -8.12 -13.47
N LEU A 120 -0.21 -7.31 -13.53
CA LEU A 120 1.14 -7.73 -13.94
C LEU A 120 1.89 -8.44 -12.81
N PHE A 121 1.65 -8.02 -11.57
CA PHE A 121 2.31 -8.59 -10.39
C PHE A 121 1.41 -8.49 -9.16
N MET A 122 1.50 -9.47 -8.27
CA MET A 122 0.79 -9.51 -6.99
C MET A 122 1.73 -9.94 -5.87
N LEU A 123 1.78 -9.15 -4.80
CA LEU A 123 2.48 -9.43 -3.55
C LEU A 123 1.47 -9.69 -2.43
N PRO A 124 1.09 -10.96 -2.18
CA PRO A 124 0.18 -11.31 -1.10
C PRO A 124 0.87 -11.24 0.28
N ARG A 125 0.07 -11.16 1.34
CA ARG A 125 0.55 -11.04 2.74
C ARG A 125 1.58 -12.10 3.15
N HIS A 126 1.39 -13.36 2.74
CA HIS A 126 2.30 -14.45 3.11
C HIS A 126 3.71 -14.31 2.49
N HIS A 127 3.87 -13.46 1.47
CA HIS A 127 5.17 -13.07 0.93
C HIS A 127 5.76 -11.82 1.61
N ILE A 128 5.03 -11.19 2.52
CA ILE A 128 5.47 -10.02 3.31
C ILE A 128 5.79 -10.45 4.74
N GLU A 129 4.97 -11.32 5.33
CA GLU A 129 5.16 -11.82 6.68
C GLU A 129 6.51 -12.53 6.85
N GLY A 130 7.23 -12.15 7.92
CA GLY A 130 8.54 -12.71 8.23
C GLY A 130 9.69 -12.23 7.34
N ARG A 131 9.43 -11.34 6.36
CA ARG A 131 10.49 -10.75 5.52
C ARG A 131 10.94 -9.39 6.05
N TYR A 132 12.21 -9.10 5.80
CA TYR A 132 12.79 -7.79 6.06
C TYR A 132 12.35 -6.78 4.99
N PRO A 133 12.22 -5.48 5.33
CA PRO A 133 11.93 -4.40 4.39
C PRO A 133 12.77 -4.44 3.11
N GLU A 134 14.07 -4.71 3.23
CA GLU A 134 15.02 -4.71 2.12
C GLU A 134 14.73 -5.84 1.12
N GLN A 135 14.23 -6.98 1.59
CA GLN A 135 13.83 -8.09 0.73
C GLN A 135 12.55 -7.77 -0.05
N ILE A 136 11.59 -7.11 0.61
CA ILE A 136 10.36 -6.63 -0.05
C ILE A 136 10.71 -5.56 -1.07
N ALA A 137 11.59 -4.62 -0.70
CA ALA A 137 12.07 -3.58 -1.60
C ALA A 137 12.73 -4.20 -2.82
N SER A 138 13.75 -5.04 -2.65
CA SER A 138 14.47 -5.68 -3.75
C SER A 138 13.53 -6.40 -4.74
N LEU A 139 12.52 -7.11 -4.23
CA LEU A 139 11.52 -7.77 -5.08
C LEU A 139 10.70 -6.74 -5.89
N LEU A 140 10.21 -5.69 -5.24
CA LEU A 140 9.43 -4.64 -5.91
C LEU A 140 10.28 -3.87 -6.94
N GLN A 141 11.54 -3.62 -6.63
CA GLN A 141 12.48 -2.94 -7.54
C GLN A 141 12.71 -3.75 -8.83
N GLN A 142 12.83 -5.07 -8.72
CA GLN A 142 12.91 -5.97 -9.88
C GLN A 142 11.63 -5.86 -10.72
N VAL A 143 10.47 -5.98 -10.09
CA VAL A 143 9.17 -5.86 -10.77
C VAL A 143 9.03 -4.50 -11.46
N PHE A 144 9.41 -3.39 -10.80
CA PHE A 144 9.35 -2.06 -11.39
C PHE A 144 10.29 -1.92 -12.59
N THR A 145 11.51 -2.45 -12.50
CA THR A 145 12.49 -2.43 -13.60
C THR A 145 11.98 -3.20 -14.82
N GLU A 146 11.28 -4.32 -14.60
CA GLU A 146 10.76 -5.16 -15.67
C GLU A 146 9.49 -4.61 -16.34
N ASN A 147 8.66 -3.87 -15.60
CA ASN A 147 7.30 -3.53 -16.03
C ASN A 147 7.01 -2.03 -16.18
N CYS A 148 7.83 -1.15 -15.61
CA CYS A 148 7.60 0.29 -15.55
C CYS A 148 8.64 1.08 -16.36
N ASN A 149 8.33 2.34 -16.68
CA ASN A 149 9.22 3.22 -17.45
C ASN A 149 9.43 4.61 -16.84
N LYS A 150 8.63 4.99 -15.84
CA LYS A 150 8.73 6.30 -15.22
C LYS A 150 9.98 6.39 -14.36
N LYS A 151 10.72 7.49 -14.54
CA LYS A 151 11.89 7.79 -13.72
C LYS A 151 11.46 8.16 -12.30
N GLY A 152 12.01 7.47 -11.32
CA GLY A 152 11.92 7.81 -9.91
C GLY A 152 13.03 8.78 -9.48
N PRO A 153 13.24 8.95 -8.16
CA PRO A 153 12.44 8.38 -7.07
C PRO A 153 11.07 9.07 -6.92
N SER A 154 10.17 8.52 -6.09
CA SER A 154 8.86 9.16 -5.82
C SER A 154 8.99 10.49 -5.06
N ILE A 155 10.02 10.60 -4.21
CA ILE A 155 10.41 11.81 -3.47
C ILE A 155 11.93 11.92 -3.45
N SER A 156 12.48 13.12 -3.22
CA SER A 156 13.93 13.28 -3.11
C SER A 156 14.51 12.47 -1.96
N LYS A 157 15.76 12.03 -2.10
CA LYS A 157 16.49 11.31 -1.04
C LYS A 157 16.50 12.08 0.29
N GLU A 158 16.66 13.39 0.24
CA GLU A 158 16.62 14.26 1.43
C GLU A 158 15.26 14.25 2.17
N LYS A 159 14.15 14.09 1.42
CA LYS A 159 12.83 13.89 2.03
C LYS A 159 12.72 12.46 2.58
N TYR A 160 13.18 11.47 1.83
CA TYR A 160 13.17 10.09 2.26
C TYR A 160 13.95 9.87 3.57
N ASP A 161 15.12 10.48 3.71
CA ASP A 161 15.95 10.37 4.92
C ASP A 161 15.28 11.00 6.17
N LYS A 162 14.23 11.82 5.97
CA LYS A 162 13.40 12.41 7.06
C LYS A 162 12.14 11.59 7.35
N LEU A 163 11.86 10.54 6.59
CA LEU A 163 10.71 9.68 6.79
C LEU A 163 10.81 8.95 8.13
N VAL A 164 9.75 9.04 8.92
CA VAL A 164 9.60 8.27 10.16
C VAL A 164 8.48 7.27 9.97
N HIS A 165 8.83 5.98 10.00
CA HIS A 165 7.84 4.90 9.89
C HIS A 165 6.99 4.81 11.16
N ALA A 166 5.67 4.68 10.99
CA ALA A 166 4.74 4.55 12.10
C ALA A 166 4.91 3.17 12.76
N LYS A 167 5.69 3.11 13.86
CA LYS A 167 5.89 1.91 14.67
C LYS A 167 4.81 1.81 15.74
N MET A 168 3.65 1.23 15.43
CA MET A 168 2.77 0.71 16.47
C MET A 168 3.10 -0.77 16.69
N CYS A 169 3.86 -1.07 17.74
CA CYS A 169 4.03 -2.43 18.23
C CYS A 169 4.13 -2.39 19.76
N GLY A 170 3.22 -3.08 20.45
CA GLY A 170 3.40 -3.45 21.85
C GLY A 170 2.21 -3.15 22.76
N SER A 171 1.25 -4.06 22.82
CA SER A 171 0.56 -4.31 24.09
C SER A 171 1.64 -4.75 25.09
N LYS A 172 1.91 -3.96 26.13
CA LYS A 172 2.63 -4.48 27.29
C LYS A 172 1.72 -5.52 27.93
N ILE A 173 1.95 -6.79 27.65
CA ILE A 173 1.33 -7.87 28.41
C ILE A 173 2.17 -7.98 29.69
N PRO A 174 1.63 -7.59 30.85
CA PRO A 174 2.34 -7.83 32.10
C PRO A 174 2.57 -9.35 32.25
N LEU A 175 3.79 -9.73 32.58
CA LEU A 175 4.08 -11.10 32.97
C LEU A 175 3.45 -11.33 34.35
N ASN A 176 2.87 -12.51 34.55
CA ASN A 176 2.42 -12.94 35.86
C ASN A 176 3.68 -13.18 36.70
N GLU A 177 4.00 -12.24 37.58
CA GLU A 177 5.05 -12.41 38.58
C GLU A 177 4.48 -13.33 39.68
N GLU A 178 4.97 -14.58 39.73
CA GLU A 178 4.77 -15.47 40.87
C GLU A 178 5.59 -15.02 42.08
#